data_AF-A0A0P9E0A1-F1
#
_entry.id   AF-A0A0P9E0A1-F1
#
_cell.length_a   1.000
_cell.length_b   1.000
_cell.length_c   1.000
_cell.angle_alpha   90.00
_cell.angle_beta   90.00
_cell.angle_gamma   90.00
#
_symmetry.space_group_name_H-M   'P 1'
#
loop_
_entity.id
_entity.type
_entity.pdbx_description
1 polymer ?
#
loop_
_entity_poly.entity_id
_entity_poly.type
_entity_poly.pdbx_seq_one_letter_code
_entity_poly.pdbx_strand_id
1 'polypeptide(L)'
;MNRRRRLAIALMLITSTIILNWTYPDTTALGERLFLWIGLPVWSRGASGLNYVGITSMMLLFAGVFTLRTSLQRHARKIALLALILPFWLPSQLVAAYQSVWAKGIYALEYVKDESKCNFKKEDDQVTGTCSLTFVNHSGQDILFTASIRNQRYLVGSFLESLDILGDQTLTMPPRQKKTINVTFTKIIADTRTPANGTFYGMDLAVKSDEQERDL
;
A
#
# COMPACT_ATOMS: atom_id res chain seq x y z
N MET A 1 -35.04 -19.90 -3.53
CA MET A 1 -33.80 -20.02 -2.72
C MET A 1 -34.05 -19.61 -1.26
N ASN A 2 -33.70 -20.48 -0.30
CA ASN A 2 -33.94 -20.24 1.13
C ASN A 2 -33.16 -19.01 1.63
N ARG A 3 -33.71 -18.29 2.63
CA ARG A 3 -33.11 -17.04 3.15
C ARG A 3 -31.70 -17.24 3.69
N ARG A 4 -31.44 -18.37 4.36
CA ARG A 4 -30.10 -18.75 4.84
C ARG A 4 -29.08 -18.86 3.70
N ARG A 5 -29.48 -19.44 2.57
CA ARG A 5 -28.62 -19.54 1.37
C ARG A 5 -28.33 -18.16 0.78
N ARG A 6 -29.35 -17.28 0.70
CA ARG A 6 -29.16 -15.88 0.26
C ARG A 6 -28.20 -15.11 1.17
N LEU A 7 -28.34 -15.25 2.48
CA LEU A 7 -27.44 -14.63 3.44
C LEU A 7 -26.00 -15.12 3.24
N ALA A 8 -25.79 -16.44 3.13
CA ALA A 8 -24.46 -17.01 2.89
C ALA A 8 -23.82 -16.48 1.59
N ILE A 9 -24.59 -16.44 0.49
CA ILE A 9 -24.12 -15.88 -0.79
C ILE A 9 -23.76 -14.39 -0.64
N ALA A 10 -24.59 -13.62 0.05
CA ALA A 10 -24.34 -12.20 0.26
C ALA A 10 -23.04 -11.95 1.04
N LEU A 11 -22.84 -12.71 2.13
CA LEU A 11 -21.62 -12.65 2.92
C LEU A 11 -20.41 -13.03 2.08
N MET A 12 -20.51 -14.13 1.32
CA MET A 12 -19.44 -14.60 0.43
C MET A 12 -19.02 -13.53 -0.59
N LEU A 13 -19.99 -12.87 -1.24
CA LEU A 13 -19.71 -11.80 -2.21
C LEU A 13 -19.00 -10.60 -1.56
N ILE A 14 -19.47 -10.16 -0.40
CA ILE A 14 -18.88 -9.01 0.32
C ILE A 14 -17.47 -9.37 0.82
N THR A 15 -17.28 -10.57 1.37
CA THR A 15 -15.96 -11.02 1.81
C THR A 15 -14.98 -11.16 0.65
N SER A 16 -15.45 -11.62 -0.52
CA SER A 16 -14.61 -11.68 -1.72
C SER A 16 -14.17 -10.29 -2.16
N THR A 17 -15.04 -9.27 -2.09
CA THR A 17 -14.63 -7.88 -2.35
C THR A 17 -13.51 -7.44 -1.40
N ILE A 18 -13.62 -7.72 -0.10
CA ILE A 18 -12.57 -7.38 0.88
C ILE A 18 -11.26 -8.09 0.54
N ILE A 19 -11.31 -9.38 0.23
CA ILE A 19 -10.12 -10.19 -0.12
C ILE A 19 -9.47 -9.66 -1.41
N LEU A 20 -10.24 -9.36 -2.45
CA LEU A 20 -9.69 -8.87 -3.73
C LEU A 20 -9.00 -7.51 -3.59
N ASN A 21 -9.45 -6.67 -2.67
CA ASN A 21 -8.85 -5.34 -2.44
C ASN A 21 -7.85 -5.35 -1.28
N TRP A 22 -7.52 -6.53 -0.75
CA TRP A 22 -6.53 -6.66 0.31
C TRP A 22 -5.13 -6.46 -0.25
N THR A 23 -4.40 -5.48 0.29
CA THR A 23 -3.04 -5.14 -0.16
C THR A 23 -1.98 -5.79 0.72
N TYR A 24 -2.18 -5.84 2.04
CA TYR A 24 -1.19 -6.36 2.98
C TYR A 24 -0.84 -7.86 2.76
N PRO A 25 0.45 -8.26 2.82
CA PRO A 25 1.62 -7.47 3.23
C PRO A 25 2.25 -6.62 2.13
N ASP A 26 1.71 -6.64 0.93
CA ASP A 26 2.31 -5.96 -0.23
C ASP A 26 1.65 -4.60 -0.51
N THR A 27 2.16 -3.87 -1.49
CA THR A 27 1.52 -2.65 -2.02
C THR A 27 0.46 -2.99 -3.07
N THR A 28 0.60 -4.13 -3.74
CA THR A 28 -0.31 -4.60 -4.79
C THR A 28 -1.48 -5.41 -4.23
N ALA A 29 -2.70 -5.05 -4.62
CA ALA A 29 -3.89 -5.76 -4.16
C ALA A 29 -3.97 -7.20 -4.72
N LEU A 30 -4.50 -8.14 -3.93
CA LEU A 30 -4.64 -9.55 -4.32
C LEU A 30 -5.41 -9.73 -5.64
N GLY A 31 -6.45 -8.91 -5.88
CA GLY A 31 -7.23 -8.96 -7.11
C GLY A 31 -6.41 -8.61 -8.36
N GLU A 32 -5.46 -7.68 -8.25
CA GLU A 32 -4.56 -7.34 -9.36
C GLU A 32 -3.63 -8.51 -9.69
N ARG A 33 -3.07 -9.15 -8.67
CA ARG A 33 -2.23 -10.34 -8.82
C ARG A 33 -3.00 -11.48 -9.46
N LEU A 34 -4.23 -11.71 -9.01
CA LEU A 34 -5.11 -12.74 -9.57
C LEU A 34 -5.40 -12.49 -11.04
N PHE A 35 -5.75 -11.25 -11.41
CA PHE A 35 -5.99 -10.88 -12.81
C PHE A 35 -4.76 -11.12 -13.68
N LEU A 36 -3.58 -10.65 -13.23
CA LEU A 36 -2.33 -10.86 -13.94
C LEU A 36 -1.99 -12.35 -14.08
N TRP A 37 -2.22 -13.15 -13.02
CA TRP A 37 -1.94 -14.58 -13.03
C TRP A 37 -2.80 -15.35 -14.04
N ILE A 38 -4.06 -14.95 -14.23
CA ILE A 38 -4.96 -15.54 -15.24
C ILE A 38 -4.86 -14.87 -16.61
N GLY A 39 -3.91 -13.96 -16.80
CA GLY A 39 -3.67 -13.28 -18.09
C GLY A 39 -4.67 -12.17 -18.42
N LEU A 40 -5.43 -11.67 -17.44
CA LEU A 40 -6.31 -10.51 -17.61
C LEU A 40 -5.58 -9.20 -17.31
N PRO A 41 -5.81 -8.14 -18.09
CA PRO A 41 -5.27 -6.82 -17.79
C PRO A 41 -5.94 -6.24 -16.53
N VAL A 42 -5.17 -5.57 -15.69
CA VAL A 42 -5.71 -4.82 -14.52
C VAL A 42 -6.35 -3.52 -14.97
N TRP A 43 -5.73 -2.84 -15.94
CA TRP A 43 -6.17 -1.56 -16.47
C TRP A 43 -6.42 -1.63 -17.97
N SER A 44 -7.38 -0.85 -18.47
CA SER A 44 -7.71 -0.82 -19.91
C SER A 44 -6.60 -0.22 -20.79
N ARG A 45 -5.72 0.62 -20.23
CA ARG A 45 -4.60 1.25 -20.95
C ARG A 45 -3.28 1.06 -20.20
N GLY A 46 -2.91 -0.18 -19.95
CA GLY A 46 -1.62 -0.56 -19.33
C GLY A 46 -1.52 -0.16 -17.86
N ALA A 47 -1.17 1.10 -17.58
CA ALA A 47 -1.05 1.67 -16.24
C ALA A 47 -2.07 2.81 -15.97
N SER A 48 -3.05 2.99 -16.85
CA SER A 48 -4.08 4.03 -16.73
C SER A 48 -5.41 3.59 -17.31
N GLY A 49 -6.47 4.37 -17.10
CA GLY A 49 -7.80 4.11 -17.66
C GLY A 49 -8.74 3.44 -16.67
N LEU A 50 -9.55 2.48 -17.16
CA LEU A 50 -10.52 1.77 -16.33
C LEU A 50 -9.81 0.66 -15.56
N ASN A 51 -9.94 0.66 -14.23
CA ASN A 51 -9.46 -0.42 -13.38
C ASN A 51 -10.49 -1.57 -13.35
N TYR A 52 -10.18 -2.67 -14.03
CA TYR A 52 -11.08 -3.81 -14.14
C TYR A 52 -11.30 -4.51 -12.79
N VAL A 53 -10.26 -4.63 -11.96
CA VAL A 53 -10.34 -5.23 -10.63
C VAL A 53 -11.28 -4.42 -9.73
N GLY A 54 -11.17 -3.09 -9.78
CA GLY A 54 -12.06 -2.18 -9.06
C GLY A 54 -13.51 -2.29 -9.51
N ILE A 55 -13.76 -2.35 -10.83
CA ILE A 55 -15.11 -2.53 -11.39
C ILE A 55 -15.70 -3.87 -10.94
N THR A 56 -14.95 -4.97 -11.07
CA THR A 56 -15.38 -6.30 -10.63
C THR A 56 -15.70 -6.31 -9.13
N SER A 57 -14.83 -5.72 -8.32
CA SER A 57 -15.02 -5.59 -6.87
C SER A 57 -16.29 -4.82 -6.52
N MET A 58 -16.58 -3.74 -7.25
CA MET A 58 -17.76 -2.91 -7.06
C MET A 58 -19.05 -3.65 -7.49
N MET A 59 -19.02 -4.40 -8.58
CA MET A 59 -20.15 -5.25 -8.99
C MET A 59 -20.46 -6.34 -7.96
N LEU A 60 -19.42 -7.00 -7.42
CA LEU A 60 -19.56 -7.99 -6.35
C LEU A 60 -20.14 -7.36 -5.09
N LEU A 61 -19.69 -6.17 -4.71
CA LEU A 61 -20.19 -5.46 -3.54
C LEU A 61 -21.67 -5.12 -3.69
N PHE A 62 -22.09 -4.52 -4.82
CA PHE A 62 -23.49 -4.18 -5.04
C PHE A 62 -24.39 -5.42 -5.11
N ALA A 63 -23.96 -6.49 -5.79
CA ALA A 63 -24.67 -7.76 -5.81
C ALA A 63 -24.78 -8.38 -4.41
N GLY A 64 -23.71 -8.31 -3.62
CA GLY A 64 -23.65 -8.78 -2.24
C GLY A 64 -24.61 -8.01 -1.33
N VAL A 65 -24.56 -6.68 -1.33
CA VAL A 65 -25.41 -5.80 -0.52
C VAL A 65 -26.89 -5.92 -0.92
N PHE A 66 -27.19 -6.02 -2.22
CA PHE A 66 -28.56 -6.25 -2.70
C PHE A 66 -29.09 -7.60 -2.21
N THR A 67 -28.29 -8.66 -2.35
CA THR A 67 -28.65 -10.01 -1.88
C THR A 67 -28.81 -10.01 -0.35
N LEU A 68 -27.93 -9.32 0.38
CA LEU A 68 -27.99 -9.18 1.84
C LEU A 68 -29.32 -8.55 2.27
N ARG A 69 -29.68 -7.43 1.65
CA ARG A 69 -30.93 -6.71 1.94
C ARG A 69 -32.16 -7.62 1.77
N THR A 70 -32.21 -8.41 0.71
CA THR A 70 -33.37 -9.31 0.45
C THR A 70 -33.40 -10.55 1.34
N SER A 71 -32.29 -10.89 2.00
CA SER A 71 -32.20 -12.03 2.92
C SER A 71 -32.69 -11.71 4.34
N LEU A 72 -32.67 -10.43 4.73
CA LEU A 72 -32.97 -9.94 6.08
C LEU A 72 -34.44 -9.54 6.25
N GLN A 73 -35.01 -9.81 7.44
CA GLN A 73 -36.41 -9.47 7.77
C GLN A 73 -36.57 -8.10 8.43
N ARG A 74 -35.69 -7.77 9.37
CA ARG A 74 -35.71 -6.53 10.15
C ARG A 74 -34.42 -5.76 9.91
N HIS A 75 -34.49 -4.44 9.99
CA HIS A 75 -33.36 -3.52 9.82
C HIS A 75 -32.54 -3.71 8.53
N ALA A 76 -33.09 -4.36 7.51
CA ALA A 76 -32.39 -4.71 6.28
C ALA A 76 -31.72 -3.50 5.61
N ARG A 77 -32.37 -2.33 5.64
CA ARG A 77 -31.80 -1.08 5.10
C ARG A 77 -30.57 -0.61 5.89
N LYS A 78 -30.64 -0.64 7.23
CA LYS A 78 -29.53 -0.21 8.10
C LYS A 78 -28.33 -1.15 7.95
N ILE A 79 -28.57 -2.46 7.93
CA ILE A 79 -27.52 -3.47 7.78
C ILE A 79 -26.90 -3.41 6.37
N ALA A 80 -27.71 -3.22 5.32
CA ALA A 80 -27.20 -3.06 3.96
C ALA A 80 -26.34 -1.80 3.80
N LEU A 81 -26.74 -0.69 4.44
CA LEU A 81 -25.95 0.55 4.44
C LEU A 81 -24.63 0.35 5.19
N LEU A 82 -24.66 -0.31 6.35
CA LEU A 82 -23.43 -0.66 7.07
C LEU A 82 -22.51 -1.54 6.21
N ALA A 83 -23.06 -2.56 5.55
CA ALA A 83 -22.31 -3.46 4.68
C ALA A 83 -21.71 -2.78 3.44
N LEU A 84 -22.26 -1.64 3.01
CA LEU A 84 -21.68 -0.83 1.94
C LEU A 84 -20.45 -0.04 2.41
N ILE A 85 -20.46 0.46 3.65
CA ILE A 85 -19.38 1.31 4.20
C ILE A 85 -18.23 0.45 4.75
N LEU A 86 -18.57 -0.67 5.38
CA LEU A 86 -17.62 -1.51 6.11
C LEU A 86 -16.38 -1.92 5.29
N PRO A 87 -16.48 -2.31 4.00
CA PRO A 87 -15.32 -2.71 3.20
C PRO A 87 -14.29 -1.59 2.97
N PHE A 88 -14.66 -0.32 3.12
CA PHE A 88 -13.72 0.80 2.95
C PHE A 88 -12.89 1.08 4.21
N TRP A 89 -13.42 0.76 5.39
CA TRP A 89 -12.78 1.05 6.68
C TRP A 89 -12.21 -0.20 7.36
N LEU A 90 -12.90 -1.33 7.27
CA LEU A 90 -12.53 -2.56 7.97
C LEU A 90 -11.12 -3.09 7.61
N PRO A 91 -10.69 -3.12 6.33
CA PRO A 91 -9.39 -3.71 5.98
C PRO A 91 -8.21 -3.04 6.69
N SER A 92 -8.18 -1.71 6.74
CA SER A 92 -7.08 -0.98 7.40
C SER A 92 -7.02 -1.28 8.90
N GLN A 93 -8.18 -1.38 9.56
CA GLN A 93 -8.25 -1.73 10.98
C GLN A 93 -7.80 -3.17 11.24
N LEU A 94 -8.17 -4.11 10.37
CA LEU A 94 -7.73 -5.50 10.48
C LEU A 94 -6.22 -5.64 10.26
N VAL A 95 -5.65 -4.91 9.30
CA VAL A 95 -4.20 -4.88 9.08
C VAL A 95 -3.49 -4.31 10.30
N ALA A 96 -3.93 -3.17 10.85
CA ALA A 96 -3.33 -2.58 12.04
C ALA A 96 -3.42 -3.52 13.26
N ALA A 97 -4.58 -4.16 13.47
CA ALA A 97 -4.76 -5.17 14.50
C ALA A 97 -3.82 -6.36 14.30
N TYR A 98 -3.66 -6.82 13.05
CA TYR A 98 -2.75 -7.90 12.73
C TYR A 98 -1.28 -7.54 13.00
N GLN A 99 -0.87 -6.36 12.53
CA GLN A 99 0.49 -5.85 12.68
C GLN A 99 0.88 -5.65 14.14
N SER A 100 -0.09 -5.28 14.98
CA SER A 100 0.14 -5.00 16.40
C SER A 100 0.15 -6.22 17.32
N VAL A 101 -0.47 -7.34 16.91
CA VAL A 101 -0.62 -8.55 17.74
C VAL A 101 0.24 -9.71 17.23
N TRP A 102 0.27 -9.95 15.92
CA TRP A 102 0.88 -11.16 15.35
C TRP A 102 2.08 -10.91 14.45
N ALA A 103 2.15 -9.75 13.77
CA ALA A 103 3.29 -9.48 12.89
C ALA A 103 4.59 -9.29 13.68
N LYS A 104 5.70 -9.64 13.05
CA LYS A 104 7.06 -9.55 13.60
C LYS A 104 7.99 -8.91 12.57
N GLY A 105 9.06 -8.27 13.04
CA GLY A 105 10.04 -7.62 12.18
C GLY A 105 9.39 -6.63 11.20
N ILE A 106 9.85 -6.64 9.94
CA ILE A 106 9.37 -5.74 8.88
C ILE A 106 7.87 -5.87 8.54
N TYR A 107 7.21 -6.96 8.96
CA TYR A 107 5.76 -7.10 8.81
C TYR A 107 4.97 -6.27 9.83
N ALA A 108 5.55 -5.95 10.99
CA ALA A 108 4.95 -5.04 11.96
C ALA A 108 5.28 -3.56 11.68
N LEU A 109 6.13 -3.31 10.69
CA LEU A 109 6.50 -1.98 10.24
C LEU A 109 5.44 -1.42 9.28
N GLU A 110 5.03 -0.19 9.52
CA GLU A 110 4.19 0.62 8.62
C GLU A 110 4.99 1.83 8.16
N TYR A 111 4.84 2.18 6.88
CA TYR A 111 5.39 3.39 6.28
C TYR A 111 4.27 4.38 6.02
N VAL A 112 4.40 5.59 6.57
CA VAL A 112 3.39 6.64 6.47
C VAL A 112 3.72 7.53 5.27
N LYS A 113 3.21 7.13 4.09
CA LYS A 113 3.48 7.81 2.80
C LYS A 113 3.16 9.31 2.82
N ASP A 114 2.03 9.67 3.39
CA ASP A 114 1.54 11.07 3.40
C ASP A 114 2.40 12.00 4.27
N GLU A 115 3.14 11.43 5.23
CA GLU A 115 4.05 12.18 6.11
C GLU A 115 5.51 12.06 5.66
N SER A 116 5.75 11.47 4.49
CA SER A 116 7.09 11.21 3.97
C SER A 116 7.35 12.01 2.71
N LYS A 117 8.52 12.65 2.65
CA LYS A 117 8.89 13.56 1.57
C LYS A 117 10.39 13.63 1.38
N CYS A 118 10.80 13.93 0.15
CA CYS A 118 12.20 14.17 -0.17
C CYS A 118 12.36 15.53 -0.84
N ASN A 119 13.28 16.32 -0.32
CA ASN A 119 13.71 17.57 -0.93
C ASN A 119 15.06 17.36 -1.58
N PHE A 120 15.28 17.98 -2.73
CA PHE A 120 16.58 17.94 -3.39
C PHE A 120 16.94 19.29 -3.99
N LYS A 121 18.25 19.49 -4.15
CA LYS A 121 18.85 20.64 -4.81
C LYS A 121 19.99 20.15 -5.71
N LYS A 122 20.08 20.74 -6.89
CA LYS A 122 21.18 20.55 -7.84
C LYS A 122 22.17 21.70 -7.71
N GLU A 123 23.43 21.38 -7.53
CA GLU A 123 24.58 22.28 -7.60
C GLU A 123 25.54 21.69 -8.63
N ASP A 124 25.74 22.39 -9.74
CA ASP A 124 26.48 21.92 -10.91
C ASP A 124 25.99 20.54 -11.40
N ASP A 125 26.86 19.52 -11.40
CA ASP A 125 26.55 18.16 -11.81
C ASP A 125 26.16 17.25 -10.62
N GLN A 126 25.98 17.82 -9.43
CA GLN A 126 25.69 17.11 -8.20
C GLN A 126 24.28 17.45 -7.69
N VAL A 127 23.49 16.44 -7.39
CA VAL A 127 22.24 16.60 -6.63
C VAL A 127 22.44 16.09 -5.23
N THR A 128 22.13 16.95 -4.27
CA THR A 128 22.05 16.62 -2.85
C THR A 128 20.59 16.71 -2.42
N GLY A 129 20.21 15.88 -1.46
CA GLY A 129 18.85 15.91 -0.95
C GLY A 129 18.71 15.29 0.43
N THR A 130 17.53 15.50 1.00
CA THR A 130 17.16 14.97 2.31
C THR A 130 15.75 14.44 2.26
N CYS A 131 15.61 13.17 2.62
CA CYS A 131 14.35 12.46 2.73
C CYS A 131 13.95 12.33 4.18
N SER A 132 12.78 12.85 4.52
CA SER A 132 12.11 12.62 5.80
C SER A 132 11.15 11.45 5.61
N LEU A 133 11.50 10.28 6.14
CA LEU A 133 10.71 9.05 6.01
C LEU A 133 10.09 8.69 7.35
N THR A 134 8.76 8.59 7.38
CA THR A 134 8.01 8.34 8.63
C THR A 134 7.55 6.90 8.70
N PHE A 135 7.93 6.23 9.79
CA PHE A 135 7.58 4.84 10.05
C PHE A 135 6.85 4.69 11.39
N VAL A 136 6.02 3.66 11.50
CA VAL A 136 5.40 3.20 12.76
C VAL A 136 5.79 1.76 13.00
N ASN A 137 6.34 1.47 14.18
CA ASN A 137 6.55 0.11 14.65
C ASN A 137 5.36 -0.31 15.52
N HIS A 138 4.55 -1.24 15.01
CA HIS A 138 3.40 -1.78 15.75
C HIS A 138 3.77 -2.90 16.73
N SER A 139 5.00 -3.41 16.70
CA SER A 139 5.42 -4.51 17.56
C SER A 139 5.89 -4.04 18.94
N GLY A 140 6.06 -5.00 19.85
CA GLY A 140 6.68 -4.79 21.16
C GLY A 140 8.20 -4.93 21.17
N GLN A 141 8.85 -5.04 20.02
CA GLN A 141 10.30 -5.23 19.90
C GLN A 141 10.91 -4.17 18.96
N ASP A 142 12.21 -3.90 19.10
CA ASP A 142 12.93 -3.10 18.11
C ASP A 142 12.90 -3.79 16.75
N ILE A 143 12.70 -3.02 15.68
CA ILE A 143 12.82 -3.51 14.30
C ILE A 143 14.08 -2.92 13.69
N LEU A 144 14.99 -3.81 13.27
CA LEU A 144 16.18 -3.50 12.48
C LEU A 144 15.89 -3.84 11.02
N PHE A 145 16.06 -2.87 10.14
CA PHE A 145 15.78 -3.05 8.71
C PHE A 145 16.63 -2.10 7.87
N THR A 146 16.90 -2.49 6.63
CA THR A 146 17.32 -1.56 5.59
C THR A 146 16.10 -1.19 4.75
N ALA A 147 16.17 -0.05 4.09
CA ALA A 147 15.12 0.41 3.19
C ALA A 147 15.77 0.83 1.87
N SER A 148 15.02 0.82 0.77
CA SER A 148 15.44 1.38 -0.51
C SER A 148 14.21 1.92 -1.24
N ILE A 149 14.39 2.94 -2.07
CA ILE A 149 13.27 3.45 -2.88
C ILE A 149 13.08 2.52 -4.05
N ARG A 150 11.85 2.02 -4.22
CA ARG A 150 11.50 1.17 -5.36
C ARG A 150 10.99 2.05 -6.50
N ASN A 151 11.58 1.88 -7.68
CA ASN A 151 11.31 2.69 -8.87
C ASN A 151 9.80 2.73 -9.18
N GLN A 152 9.23 3.93 -9.21
CA GLN A 152 7.84 4.15 -9.59
C GLN A 152 7.73 4.24 -11.11
N ARG A 153 6.74 3.54 -11.69
CA ARG A 153 6.44 3.49 -13.14
C ARG A 153 6.32 4.85 -13.85
N TYR A 154 6.34 5.95 -13.11
CA TYR A 154 6.23 7.33 -13.59
C TYR A 154 7.56 8.10 -13.61
N LEU A 155 8.68 7.47 -13.25
CA LEU A 155 9.99 8.13 -13.10
C LEU A 155 11.03 7.72 -14.15
N VAL A 156 10.61 7.10 -15.25
CA VAL A 156 11.48 6.65 -16.34
C VAL A 156 12.32 7.80 -16.90
N GLY A 157 13.64 7.70 -16.79
CA GLY A 157 14.61 8.70 -17.25
C GLY A 157 15.00 9.77 -16.23
N SER A 158 14.60 9.65 -14.96
CA SER A 158 14.99 10.59 -13.89
C SER A 158 16.12 10.04 -13.01
N PHE A 159 16.89 10.92 -12.37
CA PHE A 159 17.95 10.52 -11.44
C PHE A 159 17.48 9.65 -10.26
N LEU A 160 16.17 9.67 -10.01
CA LEU A 160 15.46 8.92 -8.97
C LEU A 160 15.45 7.41 -9.26
N GLU A 161 15.52 6.97 -10.52
CA GLU A 161 15.48 5.53 -10.86
C GLU A 161 16.65 4.73 -10.31
N SER A 162 17.78 5.40 -10.07
CA SER A 162 18.99 4.78 -9.53
C SER A 162 19.35 5.36 -8.16
N LEU A 163 18.39 5.99 -7.49
CA LEU A 163 18.62 6.64 -6.20
C LEU A 163 18.40 5.64 -5.06
N ASP A 164 19.46 4.90 -4.76
CA ASP A 164 19.49 4.06 -3.56
C ASP A 164 19.83 4.94 -2.34
N ILE A 165 18.86 5.74 -1.90
CA ILE A 165 19.05 6.75 -0.84
C ILE A 165 19.51 6.14 0.49
N LEU A 166 19.18 4.87 0.69
CA LEU A 166 19.29 4.18 1.95
C LEU A 166 20.22 2.97 1.86
N GLY A 167 20.30 2.27 0.70
CA GLY A 167 21.20 1.17 0.43
C GLY A 167 21.22 0.13 1.55
N ASP A 168 22.37 0.03 2.21
CA ASP A 168 22.65 -0.89 3.31
C ASP A 168 22.57 -0.25 4.70
N GLN A 169 22.13 1.00 4.81
CA GLN A 169 22.01 1.66 6.11
C GLN A 169 20.94 0.95 6.95
N THR A 170 21.38 0.29 8.01
CA THR A 170 20.48 -0.33 8.97
C THR A 170 19.80 0.76 9.81
N LEU A 171 18.49 0.83 9.71
CA LEU A 171 17.62 1.69 10.50
C LEU A 171 17.07 0.90 11.68
N THR A 172 16.85 1.60 12.80
CA THR A 172 16.23 1.04 13.99
C THR A 172 14.95 1.79 14.31
N MET A 173 13.85 1.04 14.44
CA MET A 173 12.56 1.55 14.87
C MET A 173 12.19 0.98 16.25
N PRO A 174 12.17 1.84 17.30
CA PRO A 174 11.81 1.40 18.65
C PRO A 174 10.38 0.87 18.75
N PRO A 175 10.06 0.00 19.73
CA PRO A 175 8.75 -0.61 19.89
C PRO A 175 7.67 0.44 20.10
N ARG A 176 6.51 0.23 19.47
CA ARG A 176 5.29 1.07 19.64
C ARG A 176 5.53 2.56 19.38
N GLN A 177 6.52 2.91 18.56
CA GLN A 177 6.83 4.29 18.24
C GLN A 177 6.57 4.63 16.78
N LYS A 178 6.10 5.87 16.58
CA LYS A 178 6.12 6.55 15.30
C LYS A 178 7.33 7.48 15.27
N LYS A 179 8.16 7.38 14.23
CA LYS A 179 9.39 8.16 14.12
C LYS A 179 9.66 8.53 12.67
N THR A 180 10.07 9.78 12.47
CA THR A 180 10.59 10.26 11.18
C THR A 180 12.11 10.17 11.19
N ILE A 181 12.66 9.51 10.18
CA ILE A 181 14.09 9.34 9.97
C ILE A 181 14.49 10.23 8.79
N ASN A 182 15.47 11.10 9.02
CA ASN A 182 16.02 11.96 7.97
C ASN A 182 17.25 11.28 7.36
N VAL A 183 17.23 11.12 6.04
CA VAL A 183 18.28 10.46 5.29
C VAL A 183 18.77 11.42 4.21
N THR A 184 20.07 11.70 4.22
CA THR A 184 20.70 12.55 3.22
C THR A 184 21.26 11.71 2.10
N PHE A 185 21.09 12.13 0.86
CA PHE A 185 21.72 11.49 -0.29
C PHE A 185 22.48 12.50 -1.12
N THR A 186 23.42 11.98 -1.91
CA THR A 186 24.23 12.77 -2.83
C THR A 186 24.48 11.93 -4.07
N LYS A 187 24.30 12.52 -5.25
CA LYS A 187 24.47 11.81 -6.50
C LYS A 187 24.93 12.72 -7.62
N ILE A 188 25.85 12.23 -8.43
CA ILE A 188 26.31 12.91 -9.65
C ILE A 188 25.35 12.56 -10.78
N ILE A 189 24.83 13.56 -11.47
CA ILE A 189 23.85 13.40 -12.55
C ILE A 189 24.37 14.14 -13.77
N ALA A 190 24.54 13.38 -14.87
CA ALA A 190 24.94 13.94 -16.16
C ALA A 190 23.79 14.64 -16.91
N ASP A 191 22.55 14.49 -16.44
CA ASP A 191 21.37 15.07 -17.09
C ASP A 191 21.20 16.57 -16.76
N THR A 192 21.29 17.40 -17.80
CA THR A 192 21.11 18.85 -17.75
C THR A 192 19.65 19.27 -17.57
N ARG A 193 18.68 18.37 -17.77
CA ARG A 193 17.23 18.67 -17.66
C ARG A 193 16.68 18.56 -16.24
N THR A 194 17.49 18.09 -15.28
CA THR A 194 17.07 17.99 -13.88
C THR A 194 16.85 19.40 -13.30
N PRO A 195 15.70 19.68 -12.67
CA PRO A 195 15.43 20.97 -12.03
C PRO A 195 16.47 21.35 -10.98
N ALA A 196 16.70 22.65 -10.78
CA ALA A 196 17.65 23.14 -9.78
C ALA A 196 17.27 22.77 -8.34
N ASN A 197 15.98 22.60 -8.06
CA ASN A 197 15.48 22.08 -6.80
C ASN A 197 14.10 21.44 -7.01
N GLY A 198 13.65 20.68 -6.01
CA GLY A 198 12.31 20.11 -6.04
C GLY A 198 11.98 19.30 -4.80
N THR A 199 10.72 18.86 -4.76
CA THR A 199 10.20 18.00 -3.71
C THR A 199 9.37 16.90 -4.34
N PHE A 200 9.56 15.68 -3.87
CA PHE A 200 8.75 14.53 -4.27
C PHE A 200 8.17 13.82 -3.04
N TYR A 201 6.99 13.25 -3.24
CA TYR A 201 6.13 12.64 -2.22
C TYR A 201 5.67 11.26 -2.71
N GLY A 202 5.11 10.46 -1.81
CA GLY A 202 4.40 9.24 -2.18
C GLY A 202 5.29 8.16 -2.80
N MET A 203 6.58 8.15 -2.48
CA MET A 203 7.52 7.11 -2.93
C MET A 203 7.11 5.74 -2.40
N ASP A 204 7.34 4.70 -3.18
CA ASP A 204 7.26 3.32 -2.70
C ASP A 204 8.63 2.90 -2.17
N LEU A 205 8.65 2.17 -1.05
CA LEU A 205 9.88 1.68 -0.43
C LEU A 205 9.89 0.15 -0.47
N ALA A 206 11.06 -0.45 -0.66
CA ALA A 206 11.32 -1.83 -0.29
C ALA A 206 12.06 -1.83 1.04
N VAL A 207 11.63 -2.65 2.00
CA VAL A 207 12.33 -2.86 3.27
C VAL A 207 12.83 -4.28 3.38
N LYS A 208 14.01 -4.45 3.99
CA LYS A 208 14.66 -5.74 4.17
C LYS A 208 15.13 -5.94 5.60
N SER A 209 15.03 -7.16 6.07
CA SER A 209 15.59 -7.60 7.35
C SER A 209 15.94 -9.08 7.21
N ASP A 210 17.21 -9.40 7.35
CA ASP A 210 17.77 -10.72 7.04
C ASP A 210 17.39 -11.19 5.62
N GLU A 211 16.73 -12.35 5.49
CA GLU A 211 16.26 -12.90 4.21
C GLU A 211 14.86 -12.40 3.79
N GLN A 212 14.22 -11.56 4.60
CA GLN A 212 12.86 -11.07 4.34
C GLN A 212 12.90 -9.73 3.61
N GLU A 213 12.09 -9.60 2.56
CA GLU A 213 11.87 -8.37 1.80
C GLU A 213 10.37 -8.08 1.69
N ARG A 214 9.99 -6.80 1.77
CA ARG A 214 8.61 -6.35 1.66
C ARG A 214 8.53 -4.96 1.03
N ASP A 215 7.56 -4.76 0.15
CA ASP A 215 7.23 -3.42 -0.36
C ASP A 215 6.27 -2.69 0.58
N LEU A 216 6.52 -1.40 0.81
CA LEU A 216 5.74 -0.47 1.62
C LEU A 216 5.23 0.72 0.79
#